data_AF-F0U8R5-F1
#
_entry.id   AF-F0U8R5-F1
#
_cell.length_a   1.000
_cell.length_b   1.000
_cell.length_c   1.000
_cell.angle_alpha   90.00
_cell.angle_beta   90.00
_cell.angle_gamma   90.00
#
_symmetry.space_group_name_H-M   'P 1'
#
loop_
_entity.id
_entity.type
_entity.pdbx_description
1 polymer ?
#
loop_
_entity_poly.entity_id
_entity_poly.type
_entity_poly.pdbx_seq_one_letter_code
_entity_poly.pdbx_strand_id
1 'polypeptide(L)'
;MTVEGKPKGDLFSYSLGRFLYNEQMRLQERYVEFDVAALKDVVSTHTGRGNVVDFVKLSEGGFNRVFLLTLEDGFKTVVKIPYNFLVPKKYATASEVATLAFLRQKGIPVPDVYGWSSTPDNAVGAEYIVMEFVADMGLDTK
;
A
#
# COMPACT_ATOMS: atom_id res chain seq x y z
N MET A 1 -2.80 24.86 -28.74
CA MET A 1 -3.80 24.08 -27.98
C MET A 1 -3.15 22.78 -27.58
N THR A 2 -2.52 22.78 -26.42
CA THR A 2 -1.91 21.59 -25.83
C THR A 2 -2.76 21.31 -24.61
N VAL A 3 -3.54 20.23 -24.67
CA VAL A 3 -4.28 19.73 -23.52
C VAL A 3 -3.26 19.21 -22.51
N GLU A 4 -2.93 20.03 -21.52
CA GLU A 4 -2.21 19.59 -20.33
C GLU A 4 -3.05 18.52 -19.64
N GLY A 5 -2.57 17.28 -19.69
CA GLY A 5 -3.13 16.20 -18.88
C GLY A 5 -2.99 16.57 -17.41
N LYS A 6 -4.12 16.66 -16.70
CA LYS A 6 -4.14 16.77 -15.23
C LYS A 6 -3.14 15.77 -14.62
N PRO A 7 -2.39 16.14 -13.57
CA PRO A 7 -1.48 15.20 -12.94
C PRO A 7 -2.27 13.99 -12.46
N LYS A 8 -1.71 12.79 -12.69
CA LYS A 8 -2.10 11.55 -12.02
C LYS A 8 -2.36 11.88 -10.55
N GLY A 9 -3.58 11.62 -10.06
CA GLY A 9 -4.07 12.11 -8.78
C GLY A 9 -3.10 11.88 -7.62
N ASP A 10 -3.06 12.82 -6.68
CA ASP A 10 -2.10 12.90 -5.59
C ASP A 10 -1.85 11.54 -4.89
N LEU A 11 -0.63 11.03 -5.05
CA LEU A 11 -0.17 9.74 -4.51
C LEU A 11 0.11 9.80 -3.01
N PHE A 12 0.37 11.00 -2.48
CA PHE A 12 0.89 11.21 -1.14
C PHE A 12 -0.16 11.75 -0.18
N SER A 13 -1.18 12.43 -0.69
CA SER A 13 -2.29 12.96 0.10
C SER A 13 -3.52 12.06 0.10
N TYR A 14 -4.25 12.13 1.20
CA TYR A 14 -5.59 11.55 1.31
C TYR A 14 -6.59 12.32 0.45
N SER A 15 -7.36 11.61 -0.37
CA SER A 15 -8.31 12.18 -1.33
C SER A 15 -9.69 11.51 -1.31
N LEU A 16 -9.90 10.40 -0.60
CA LEU A 16 -11.18 9.67 -0.60
C LEU A 16 -12.30 10.33 0.22
N GLY A 17 -12.02 11.35 1.03
CA GLY A 17 -13.06 12.01 1.81
C GLY A 17 -12.61 13.24 2.57
N ARG A 18 -13.51 13.74 3.42
CA ARG A 18 -13.31 14.91 4.28
C ARG A 18 -13.48 14.54 5.74
N PHE A 19 -12.90 15.33 6.63
CA PHE A 19 -13.03 15.11 8.07
C PHE A 19 -13.87 16.23 8.69
N LEU A 20 -14.84 15.85 9.52
CA LEU A 20 -15.73 16.80 10.20
C LEU A 20 -15.00 17.66 11.26
N TYR A 21 -13.89 17.15 11.81
CA TYR A 21 -13.11 17.80 12.85
C TYR A 21 -11.61 17.75 12.52
N ASN A 22 -10.91 18.86 12.79
CA ASN A 22 -9.47 19.03 12.56
C ASN A 22 -9.00 18.59 11.15
N GLU A 23 -9.74 18.94 10.10
CA GLU A 23 -9.53 18.43 8.74
C GLU A 23 -8.08 18.55 8.26
N GLN A 24 -7.48 19.74 8.39
CA GLN A 24 -6.09 19.96 7.98
C GLN A 24 -5.12 19.04 8.73
N MET A 25 -5.32 18.85 10.04
CA MET A 25 -4.49 17.94 10.85
C MET A 25 -4.68 16.48 10.41
N ARG A 26 -5.93 16.04 10.17
CA ARG A 26 -6.24 14.66 9.75
C ARG A 26 -5.68 14.35 8.36
N LEU A 27 -5.63 15.34 7.47
CA LEU A 27 -4.99 15.24 6.15
C LEU A 27 -3.46 15.18 6.28
N GLN A 28 -2.85 16.05 7.09
CA GLN A 28 -1.41 16.04 7.34
C GLN A 28 -0.92 14.73 7.95
N GLU A 29 -1.65 14.16 8.90
CA GLU A 29 -1.34 12.85 9.50
C GLU A 29 -1.34 11.71 8.48
N ARG A 30 -2.15 11.83 7.41
CA ARG A 30 -2.27 10.85 6.32
C ARG A 30 -1.39 11.17 5.11
N TYR A 31 -0.63 12.26 5.19
CA TYR A 31 0.38 12.55 4.19
C TYR A 31 1.60 11.66 4.44
N VAL A 32 1.94 10.88 3.42
CA VAL A 32 3.13 10.02 3.43
C VAL A 32 3.77 10.13 2.06
N GLU A 33 4.92 10.78 2.03
CA GLU A 33 5.79 10.85 0.87
C GLU A 33 6.75 9.66 0.89
N PHE A 34 7.05 9.11 -0.28
CA PHE A 34 7.92 7.96 -0.47
C PHE A 34 8.51 7.96 -1.87
N ASP A 35 9.62 7.27 -2.07
CA ASP A 35 10.24 7.13 -3.37
C ASP A 35 9.48 6.08 -4.22
N VAL A 36 8.80 6.56 -5.27
CA VAL A 36 8.00 5.72 -6.16
C VAL A 36 8.87 4.78 -7.00
N ALA A 37 10.07 5.21 -7.40
CA ALA A 37 10.97 4.37 -8.19
C ALA A 37 11.53 3.25 -7.32
N ALA A 38 12.02 3.58 -6.12
CA ALA A 38 12.50 2.58 -5.17
C ALA A 38 11.39 1.60 -4.75
N LEU A 39 10.14 2.07 -4.62
CA LEU A 39 9.02 1.18 -4.32
C LEU A 39 8.77 0.17 -5.44
N LYS A 40 8.84 0.61 -6.71
CA LYS A 40 8.72 -0.29 -7.87
C LYS A 40 9.85 -1.32 -7.90
N ASP A 41 11.09 -0.89 -7.63
CA ASP A 41 12.25 -1.78 -7.60
C ASP A 41 12.12 -2.84 -6.50
N VAL A 42 11.67 -2.44 -5.31
CA VAL A 42 11.38 -3.33 -4.19
C VAL A 42 10.28 -4.34 -4.55
N VAL A 43 9.21 -3.91 -5.23
CA VAL A 43 8.15 -4.81 -5.69
C VAL A 43 8.67 -5.83 -6.70
N SER A 44 9.43 -5.38 -7.70
CA SER A 44 10.07 -6.26 -8.67
C SER A 44 11.01 -7.26 -8.01
N THR A 45 11.77 -6.83 -7.00
CA THR A 45 12.69 -7.68 -6.24
C THR A 45 11.96 -8.74 -5.41
N HIS A 46 10.95 -8.35 -4.62
CA HIS A 46 10.22 -9.28 -3.75
C HIS A 46 9.36 -10.28 -4.51
N THR A 47 8.83 -9.89 -5.66
CA THR A 47 7.97 -10.77 -6.48
C THR A 47 8.76 -11.61 -7.47
N GLY A 48 9.94 -11.15 -7.91
CA GLY A 48 10.76 -11.83 -8.92
C GLY A 48 10.11 -11.93 -10.30
N ARG A 49 9.13 -11.07 -10.61
CA ARG A 49 8.25 -11.16 -11.79
C ARG A 49 8.45 -10.06 -12.83
N GLY A 50 9.65 -9.44 -12.83
CA GLY A 50 10.00 -8.38 -13.77
C GLY A 50 9.61 -6.98 -13.28
N ASN A 51 9.66 -6.00 -14.19
CA ASN A 51 9.47 -4.59 -13.82
C ASN A 51 8.00 -4.23 -13.62
N VAL A 52 7.74 -3.18 -12.82
CA VAL A 52 6.40 -2.61 -12.68
C VAL A 52 6.06 -1.73 -13.88
N VAL A 53 5.03 -2.11 -14.65
CA VAL A 53 4.53 -1.37 -15.82
C VAL A 53 3.38 -0.43 -15.50
N ASP A 54 2.59 -0.72 -14.45
CA ASP A 54 1.50 0.15 -14.00
C ASP A 54 1.48 0.31 -12.48
N PHE A 55 1.10 1.51 -12.02
CA PHE A 55 1.09 1.90 -10.61
C PHE A 55 -0.06 2.86 -10.35
N VAL A 56 -1.06 2.40 -9.58
CA VAL A 56 -2.29 3.15 -9.32
C VAL A 56 -2.61 3.14 -7.83
N LYS A 57 -3.04 4.29 -7.30
CA LYS A 57 -3.62 4.37 -5.96
C LYS A 57 -4.98 3.66 -5.97
N LEU A 58 -5.05 2.49 -5.35
CA LEU A 58 -6.22 1.62 -5.37
C LEU A 58 -7.27 2.08 -4.35
N SER A 59 -6.85 2.31 -3.12
CA SER A 59 -7.74 2.75 -2.04
C SER A 59 -6.98 3.44 -0.91
N GLU A 60 -7.74 4.13 -0.06
CA GLU A 60 -7.24 4.78 1.15
C GLU A 60 -8.14 4.38 2.31
N GLY A 61 -7.62 3.56 3.21
CA GLY A 61 -8.35 3.12 4.38
C GLY A 61 -8.18 4.09 5.55
N GLY A 62 -8.68 3.72 6.72
CA GLY A 62 -8.45 4.48 7.95
C GLY A 62 -6.97 4.52 8.36
N PHE A 63 -6.19 3.51 7.97
CA PHE A 63 -4.86 3.22 8.52
C PHE A 63 -3.74 3.12 7.47
N ASN A 64 -4.07 2.82 6.22
CA ASN A 64 -3.10 2.57 5.16
C ASN A 64 -3.56 3.22 3.85
N ARG A 65 -2.58 3.68 3.07
CA ARG A 65 -2.76 3.86 1.63
C ARG A 65 -2.43 2.57 0.90
N VAL A 66 -3.22 2.23 -0.10
CA VAL A 66 -3.12 0.97 -0.83
C VAL A 66 -2.90 1.27 -2.31
N PHE A 67 -1.87 0.66 -2.89
CA PHE A 67 -1.52 0.76 -4.29
C PHE A 67 -1.68 -0.58 -4.97
N LEU A 68 -2.18 -0.56 -6.20
CA LEU A 68 -2.18 -1.69 -7.11
C LEU A 68 -1.02 -1.50 -8.09
N LEU A 69 -0.18 -2.53 -8.23
CA LEU A 69 0.91 -2.57 -9.18
C LEU A 69 0.68 -3.73 -10.15
N THR A 70 0.95 -3.47 -11.43
CA THR A 70 0.95 -4.51 -12.47
C THR A 70 2.37 -4.66 -13.02
N LEU A 71 2.85 -5.89 -13.08
CA LEU A 71 4.18 -6.24 -13.59
C LEU A 71 4.14 -6.60 -15.09
N GLU A 72 5.30 -6.67 -15.72
CA GLU A 72 5.46 -6.98 -17.15
C GLU A 72 4.78 -8.28 -17.58
N ASP A 73 4.74 -9.31 -16.72
CA ASP A 73 4.06 -10.59 -16.96
C ASP A 73 2.54 -10.52 -16.75
N GLY A 74 1.99 -9.35 -16.45
CA GLY A 74 0.59 -9.13 -16.12
C GLY A 74 0.22 -9.47 -14.67
N PHE A 75 1.18 -9.91 -13.85
CA PHE A 75 0.95 -10.19 -12.44
C PHE A 75 0.57 -8.92 -11.68
N LYS A 76 -0.39 -9.05 -10.77
CA LYS A 76 -0.89 -7.95 -9.95
C LYS A 76 -0.51 -8.16 -8.48
N THR A 77 -0.02 -7.11 -7.86
CA THR A 77 0.31 -7.09 -6.43
C THR A 77 -0.21 -5.82 -5.78
N VAL A 78 -0.46 -5.91 -4.48
CA VAL A 78 -0.84 -4.78 -3.65
C VAL A 78 0.35 -4.35 -2.80
N VAL A 79 0.56 -3.04 -2.72
CA VAL A 79 1.41 -2.44 -1.70
C VAL A 79 0.55 -1.67 -0.71
N LYS A 80 0.74 -1.92 0.58
CA LYS A 80 0.19 -1.11 1.66
C LYS A 80 1.28 -0.23 2.25
N ILE A 81 1.00 1.06 2.38
CA ILE A 81 1.83 2.04 3.09
C ILE A 81 1.03 2.56 4.29
N PRO A 82 1.46 2.27 5.54
CA PRO A 82 0.79 2.76 6.73
C PRO A 82 0.95 4.27 6.90
N TYR A 83 -0.03 4.91 7.54
CA TYR A 83 0.06 6.31 7.88
C TYR A 83 0.93 6.57 9.11
N ASN A 84 1.65 7.68 9.12
CA ASN A 84 2.65 8.03 10.13
C ASN A 84 2.09 8.22 11.56
N PHE A 85 0.77 8.44 11.70
CA PHE A 85 0.11 8.59 13.00
C PHE A 85 -0.16 7.26 13.71
N LEU A 86 0.11 6.11 13.08
CA LEU A 86 -0.04 4.82 13.72
C LEU A 86 0.99 4.65 14.84
N VAL A 87 0.48 4.35 16.04
CA VAL A 87 1.28 4.14 17.25
C VAL A 87 1.00 2.72 17.77
N PRO A 88 2.03 1.97 18.19
CA PRO A 88 3.44 2.35 18.15
C PRO A 88 4.05 2.10 16.76
N LYS A 89 4.87 3.06 16.31
CA LYS A 89 5.57 3.02 15.01
C LYS A 89 6.31 1.68 14.85
N LYS A 90 6.46 1.17 13.62
CA LYS A 90 7.02 -0.15 13.30
C LYS A 90 6.14 -1.36 13.64
N TYR A 91 5.50 -1.37 14.81
CA TYR A 91 4.76 -2.55 15.27
C TYR A 91 3.48 -2.79 14.48
N ALA A 92 2.86 -1.76 13.90
CA ALA A 92 1.66 -1.95 13.07
C ALA A 92 1.95 -2.88 11.87
N THR A 93 2.98 -2.55 11.08
CA THR A 93 3.42 -3.36 9.94
C THR A 93 3.85 -4.76 10.36
N ALA A 94 4.73 -4.86 11.36
CA ALA A 94 5.24 -6.14 11.84
C ALA A 94 4.13 -7.04 12.40
N SER A 95 3.18 -6.46 13.14
CA SER A 95 2.05 -7.21 13.72
C SER A 95 1.07 -7.68 12.65
N GLU A 96 0.83 -6.88 11.61
CA GLU A 96 -0.01 -7.29 10.49
C GLU A 96 0.61 -8.50 9.78
N VAL A 97 1.90 -8.42 9.42
CA VAL A 97 2.61 -9.53 8.76
C VAL A 97 2.65 -10.77 9.65
N ALA A 98 2.95 -10.63 10.94
CA ALA A 98 2.95 -11.75 11.88
C ALA A 98 1.57 -12.40 12.01
N THR A 99 0.50 -11.60 11.99
CA THR A 99 -0.88 -12.08 12.05
C THR A 99 -1.25 -12.84 10.78
N LEU A 100 -0.91 -12.33 9.60
CA LEU A 100 -1.13 -13.03 8.32
C LEU A 100 -0.39 -14.37 8.28
N ALA A 101 0.88 -14.39 8.71
CA ALA A 101 1.66 -15.62 8.82
C ALA A 101 1.01 -16.64 9.78
N PHE A 102 0.55 -16.18 10.94
CA PHE A 102 -0.15 -17.03 11.91
C PHE A 102 -1.46 -17.59 11.34
N LEU A 103 -2.31 -16.76 10.74
CA LEU A 103 -3.58 -17.19 10.16
C LEU A 103 -3.37 -18.24 9.06
N ARG A 104 -2.38 -18.02 8.18
CA ARG A 104 -1.98 -19.01 7.18
C ARG A 104 -1.55 -20.33 7.81
N GLN A 105 -0.74 -20.30 8.88
CA GLN A 105 -0.33 -21.50 9.59
C GLN A 105 -1.54 -22.27 10.16
N LYS A 106 -2.65 -21.58 10.44
CA LYS A 106 -3.91 -22.18 10.87
C LYS A 106 -4.81 -22.64 9.72
N GLY A 107 -4.35 -22.57 8.48
CA GLY A 107 -5.12 -22.96 7.29
C GLY A 107 -6.21 -21.96 6.90
N ILE A 108 -6.19 -20.75 7.46
CA ILE A 108 -7.12 -19.69 7.09
C ILE A 108 -6.61 -19.04 5.80
N PRO A 109 -7.45 -18.92 4.74
CA PRO A 109 -7.05 -18.28 3.51
C PRO A 109 -6.83 -16.79 3.76
N VAL A 110 -5.57 -16.37 3.62
CA VAL A 110 -5.14 -14.97 3.76
C VAL A 110 -4.12 -14.65 2.66
N PRO A 111 -4.01 -13.38 2.23
CA PRO A 111 -3.12 -12.97 1.14
C PRO A 111 -1.64 -13.33 1.39
N ASP A 112 -0.92 -13.79 0.35
CA ASP A 112 0.54 -13.98 0.40
C ASP A 112 1.28 -12.66 0.65
N VAL A 113 2.23 -12.67 1.59
CA VAL A 113 3.15 -11.54 1.80
C VAL A 113 4.45 -11.87 1.06
N TYR A 114 4.78 -11.05 0.07
CA TYR A 114 6.00 -11.21 -0.74
C TYR A 114 7.21 -10.53 -0.08
N GLY A 115 6.99 -9.39 0.59
CA GLY A 115 8.04 -8.67 1.28
C GLY A 115 7.49 -7.49 2.05
N TRP A 116 8.25 -6.96 3.00
CA TRP A 116 7.80 -5.85 3.85
C TRP A 116 8.99 -5.15 4.51
N SER A 117 8.78 -3.90 4.93
CA SER A 117 9.68 -3.17 5.83
C SER A 117 8.85 -2.45 6.88
N SER A 118 9.17 -2.67 8.16
CA SER A 118 8.53 -1.96 9.29
C SER A 118 9.27 -0.69 9.70
N THR A 119 10.27 -0.24 8.93
CA THR A 119 10.95 1.01 9.23
C THR A 119 11.12 1.83 7.97
N PRO A 120 11.10 3.17 8.04
CA PRO A 120 11.39 4.02 6.89
C PRO A 120 12.88 4.05 6.52
N ASP A 121 13.75 3.38 7.29
CA ASP A 121 15.18 3.23 7.00
C ASP A 121 15.40 2.18 5.91
N ASN A 122 14.91 2.50 4.71
CA ASN A 122 15.03 1.71 3.50
C ASN A 122 14.91 2.63 2.27
N ALA A 123 15.23 2.13 1.07
CA ALA A 123 15.25 2.95 -0.15
C ALA A 123 13.91 3.64 -0.50
N VAL A 124 12.77 3.07 -0.06
CA VAL A 124 11.44 3.66 -0.28
C VAL A 124 11.21 4.88 0.60
N GLY A 125 11.90 4.99 1.74
CA GLY A 125 11.69 6.06 2.73
C GLY A 125 10.42 5.91 3.57
N ALA A 126 9.70 4.78 3.44
CA ALA A 126 8.47 4.50 4.17
C ALA A 126 8.38 3.03 4.59
N GLU A 127 7.54 2.76 5.60
CA GLU A 127 7.10 1.39 5.87
C GLU A 127 6.24 0.88 4.71
N TYR A 128 6.29 -0.42 4.43
CA TYR A 128 5.47 -1.02 3.39
C TYR A 128 5.22 -2.51 3.62
N ILE A 129 4.15 -3.02 3.02
CA ILE A 129 3.89 -4.45 2.83
C ILE A 129 3.59 -4.69 1.35
N VAL A 130 4.37 -5.55 0.69
CA VAL A 130 4.11 -6.09 -0.65
C VAL A 130 3.39 -7.43 -0.49
N MET A 131 2.19 -7.54 -1.03
CA MET A 131 1.33 -8.70 -0.83
C MET A 131 0.47 -9.03 -2.05
N GLU A 132 -0.13 -10.21 -2.03
CA GLU A 132 -1.04 -10.72 -3.04
C GLU A 132 -2.22 -9.76 -3.28
N PHE A 133 -2.52 -9.52 -4.55
CA PHE A 133 -3.77 -8.90 -4.93
C PHE A 133 -4.87 -9.97 -4.96
N VAL A 134 -5.78 -9.92 -3.99
CA VAL A 134 -6.99 -10.74 -4.00
C VAL A 134 -8.08 -9.95 -4.72
N ALA A 135 -8.49 -10.43 -5.89
CA ALA A 135 -9.63 -9.87 -6.60
C ALA A 135 -10.89 -10.11 -5.76
N ASP A 136 -11.59 -9.02 -5.45
CA ASP A 136 -12.79 -9.06 -4.61
C ASP A 136 -13.83 -10.01 -5.21
N MET A 137 -14.13 -11.10 -4.52
CA MET A 137 -15.48 -11.64 -4.51
C MET A 137 -16.11 -10.97 -3.30
N GLY A 138 -16.93 -9.95 -3.55
CA GLY A 138 -17.65 -9.25 -2.49
C GLY A 138 -18.26 -10.26 -1.53
N LEU A 139 -18.14 -10.00 -0.23
CA LEU A 139 -18.86 -10.77 0.78
C LEU A 139 -20.35 -10.66 0.46
N ASP A 140 -20.93 -11.68 -0.19
CA ASP A 140 -22.38 -11.84 -0.30
C ASP A 140 -22.91 -12.00 1.12
N THR A 141 -23.27 -10.88 1.75
CA THR A 141 -24.15 -10.86 2.90
C THR A 141 -25.53 -11.32 2.43
N LYS A 142 -25.80 -12.62 2.59
CA LYS A 142 -27.15 -13.18 2.53
C LYS A 142 -28.06 -12.56 3.59
#